data_AF-X1LLN6-F1
#
_entry.id   AF-X1LLN6-F1
#
_cell.length_a   1.000
_cell.length_b   1.000
_cell.length_c   1.000
_cell.angle_alpha   90.00
_cell.angle_beta   90.00
_cell.angle_gamma   90.00
#
_symmetry.space_group_name_H-M   'P 1'
#
loop_
_entity.id
_entity.type
_entity.pdbx_description
1 polymer ?
#
loop_
_entity_poly.entity_id
_entity_poly.type
_entity_poly.pdbx_seq_one_letter_code
_entity_poly.pdbx_strand_id
1 'polypeptide(L)'
;MPEKKDTIKLSNTRPFIWSKLVYPANRCIFNYVPCDNDFELDFAKFLDRAEDVEAFSKIVPKVGFFVEYRDSNGNLRLYYPDFVLLTDKKQRTFLQLDKNWQKHHLFLVA
;
A
#
# COMPACT_ATOMS: atom_id res chain seq x y z
N MET A 1 5.34 27.26 7.28
CA MET A 1 4.46 26.40 6.46
C MET A 1 5.17 25.07 6.27
N PRO A 2 4.47 23.91 6.25
CA PRO A 2 5.11 22.66 5.90
C PRO A 2 5.73 22.77 4.50
N GLU A 3 6.99 22.38 4.37
CA GLU A 3 7.73 22.42 3.11
C GLU A 3 8.00 21.00 2.65
N LYS A 4 7.70 20.72 1.38
CA LYS A 4 7.95 19.41 0.79
C LYS A 4 9.42 19.28 0.45
N LYS A 5 10.15 18.50 1.23
CA LYS A 5 11.60 18.32 1.06
C LYS A 5 12.00 17.22 0.07
N ASP A 6 11.17 16.19 -0.10
CA ASP A 6 11.53 15.03 -0.92
C ASP A 6 10.31 14.33 -1.53
N THR A 7 10.54 13.42 -2.48
CA THR A 7 9.57 12.53 -3.10
C THR A 7 10.13 11.15 -3.37
N ILE A 8 9.30 10.13 -3.13
CA ILE A 8 9.57 8.77 -3.59
C ILE A 8 8.75 8.52 -4.86
N LYS A 9 9.44 8.22 -5.96
CA LYS A 9 8.81 7.79 -7.21
C LYS A 9 8.76 6.26 -7.23
N LEU A 10 7.56 5.69 -7.06
CA LEU A 10 7.37 4.24 -6.95
C LEU A 10 7.93 3.46 -8.15
N SER A 11 7.81 4.00 -9.36
CA SER A 11 8.35 3.36 -10.57
C SER A 11 9.89 3.34 -10.66
N ASN A 12 10.60 4.04 -9.77
CA ASN A 12 12.05 3.92 -9.65
C ASN A 12 12.47 2.71 -8.78
N THR A 13 11.51 1.97 -8.20
CA THR A 13 11.81 0.76 -7.42
C THR A 13 12.46 -0.28 -8.34
N ARG A 14 13.70 -0.66 -8.04
CA ARG A 14 14.42 -1.68 -8.81
C ARG A 14 13.65 -3.02 -8.77
N PRO A 15 13.62 -3.80 -9.86
CA PRO A 15 13.07 -5.15 -9.86
C PRO A 15 13.63 -5.98 -8.70
N PHE A 16 12.79 -6.83 -8.12
CA PHE A 16 13.13 -7.67 -6.99
C PHE A 16 12.43 -9.03 -7.10
N ILE A 17 12.99 -10.03 -6.43
CA ILE A 17 12.44 -11.38 -6.39
C ILE A 17 11.28 -11.42 -5.40
N TRP A 18 10.20 -12.12 -5.76
CA TRP A 18 9.08 -12.41 -4.89
C TRP A 18 8.77 -13.91 -4.95
N SER A 19 8.70 -14.57 -3.80
CA SER A 19 8.53 -16.02 -3.70
C SER A 19 7.10 -16.47 -3.37
N LYS A 20 6.18 -15.53 -3.17
CA LYS A 20 4.78 -15.80 -2.84
C LYS A 20 3.88 -15.50 -4.05
N LEU A 21 2.58 -15.35 -3.79
CA LEU A 21 1.57 -15.06 -4.80
C LEU A 21 1.84 -13.72 -5.50
N VAL A 22 1.49 -13.66 -6.77
CA VAL A 22 1.53 -12.44 -7.58
C VAL A 22 0.25 -12.32 -8.40
N TYR A 23 -0.20 -11.09 -8.62
CA TYR A 23 -1.31 -10.78 -9.52
C TYR A 23 -0.86 -9.83 -10.64
N PRO A 24 -0.99 -10.19 -11.92
CA PRO A 24 -0.78 -9.25 -13.02
C PRO A 24 -1.91 -8.21 -13.01
N ALA A 25 -1.56 -6.93 -12.91
CA ALA A 25 -2.51 -5.84 -12.83
C ALA A 25 -2.19 -4.76 -13.86
N ASN A 26 -3.21 -4.21 -14.51
CA ASN A 26 -3.04 -3.15 -15.51
C ASN A 26 -2.94 -1.76 -14.87
N ARG A 27 -3.57 -1.57 -13.71
CA ARG A 27 -3.56 -0.30 -12.97
C ARG A 27 -2.49 -0.25 -11.87
N CYS A 28 -1.68 -1.30 -11.72
CA CYS A 28 -0.57 -1.26 -10.79
C CYS A 28 0.64 -0.54 -11.41
N ILE A 29 1.37 0.24 -10.60
CA ILE A 29 2.64 0.86 -11.02
C ILE A 29 3.71 -0.21 -11.36
N PHE A 30 3.60 -1.40 -10.78
CA PHE A 30 4.41 -2.57 -11.12
C PHE A 30 3.67 -3.47 -12.12
N ASN A 31 4.42 -4.27 -12.87
CA ASN A 31 3.85 -5.27 -13.78
C ASN A 31 3.11 -6.41 -13.05
N TYR A 32 3.47 -6.67 -11.78
CA TYR A 32 2.80 -7.61 -10.90
C TYR A 32 2.65 -7.01 -9.50
N VAL A 33 1.51 -7.28 -8.86
CA VAL A 33 1.28 -6.99 -7.45
C VAL A 33 1.79 -8.15 -6.61
N PRO A 34 2.79 -7.96 -5.73
CA PRO A 34 3.27 -9.00 -4.83
C PRO A 34 2.31 -9.20 -3.65
N CYS A 35 1.71 -10.37 -3.51
CA CYS A 35 0.71 -10.65 -2.49
C CYS A 35 1.28 -11.61 -1.42
N ASP A 36 1.04 -11.31 -0.14
CA ASP A 36 1.49 -12.14 0.98
C ASP A 36 0.56 -13.33 1.27
N ASN A 37 -0.72 -13.21 0.90
CA ASN A 37 -1.77 -14.20 1.12
C ASN A 37 -2.91 -14.01 0.09
N ASP A 38 -3.90 -14.90 0.11
CA ASP A 38 -5.05 -14.86 -0.81
C ASP A 38 -5.93 -13.62 -0.63
N PHE A 39 -6.02 -13.10 0.60
CA PHE A 39 -6.80 -11.88 0.86
C PHE A 39 -6.21 -10.67 0.13
N GLU A 40 -4.89 -10.50 0.16
CA GLU A 40 -4.22 -9.45 -0.61
C GLU A 40 -4.31 -9.69 -2.12
N LEU A 41 -4.34 -10.94 -2.56
CA LEU A 41 -4.54 -11.29 -3.97
C LEU A 41 -5.92 -10.82 -4.43
N ASP A 42 -6.95 -11.11 -3.66
CA ASP A 42 -8.33 -10.69 -3.97
C ASP A 42 -8.51 -9.18 -3.84
N PHE A 43 -7.81 -8.55 -2.90
CA PHE A 43 -7.78 -7.09 -2.80
C PHE A 43 -7.10 -6.44 -4.00
N ALA A 44 -6.00 -6.99 -4.50
CA ALA A 44 -5.34 -6.52 -5.71
C ALA A 44 -6.26 -6.63 -6.94
N LYS A 45 -6.97 -7.75 -7.08
CA LYS A 45 -8.01 -7.93 -8.11
C LYS A 45 -9.14 -6.92 -8.00
N PHE A 46 -9.55 -6.57 -6.78
CA PHE A 46 -10.58 -5.56 -6.54
C PHE A 46 -10.11 -4.19 -7.03
N LEU A 47 -8.92 -3.73 -6.60
CA LEU A 47 -8.37 -2.44 -7.00
C LEU A 47 -8.19 -2.31 -8.52
N ASP A 48 -7.77 -3.38 -9.19
CA ASP A 48 -7.55 -3.38 -10.64
C ASP A 48 -8.84 -3.28 -11.46
N ARG A 49 -9.99 -3.65 -10.87
CA ARG A 49 -11.33 -3.55 -11.48
C ARG A 49 -12.13 -2.32 -11.05
N ALA A 50 -11.81 -1.71 -9.91
CA ALA A 50 -12.56 -0.60 -9.34
C ALA A 50 -12.50 0.63 -10.25
N GLU A 51 -13.64 1.15 -10.70
CA GLU A 51 -13.71 2.24 -11.69
C GLU A 51 -13.13 3.56 -11.16
N ASP A 52 -13.22 3.80 -9.86
CA ASP A 52 -12.73 4.98 -9.16
C ASP A 52 -11.24 4.93 -8.83
N VAL A 53 -10.54 3.83 -9.16
CA VAL A 53 -9.10 3.67 -8.95
C VAL A 53 -8.35 3.89 -10.26
N GLU A 54 -7.62 4.99 -10.38
CA GLU A 54 -6.80 5.26 -11.58
C GLU A 54 -5.50 4.45 -11.59
N ALA A 55 -4.82 4.39 -10.44
CA ALA A 55 -3.57 3.67 -10.29
C ALA A 55 -3.38 3.24 -8.84
N PHE A 56 -2.65 2.14 -8.63
CA PHE A 56 -2.31 1.69 -7.28
C PHE A 56 -0.95 1.00 -7.21
N SER A 57 -0.46 0.79 -6.00
CA SER A 57 0.73 -0.04 -5.75
C SER A 57 0.63 -0.65 -4.37
N LYS A 58 1.11 -1.89 -4.23
CA LYS A 58 1.54 -2.36 -2.91
C LYS A 58 2.83 -1.64 -2.54
N ILE A 59 2.95 -1.22 -1.29
CA ILE A 59 4.17 -0.66 -0.73
C ILE A 59 4.97 -1.84 -0.16
N VAL A 60 5.93 -2.29 -0.95
CA VAL A 60 6.86 -3.33 -0.50
C VAL A 60 8.02 -2.70 0.27
N PRO A 61 8.69 -3.45 1.17
CA PRO A 61 9.87 -2.97 1.89
C PRO A 61 10.96 -2.37 0.97
N LYS A 62 11.04 -2.82 -0.29
CA LYS A 62 11.99 -2.31 -1.30
C LYS A 62 11.77 -0.84 -1.66
N VAL A 63 10.55 -0.31 -1.47
CA VAL A 63 10.22 1.11 -1.65
C VAL A 63 10.85 1.96 -0.54
N GLY A 64 11.04 1.39 0.65
CA GLY A 64 11.60 2.11 1.80
C GLY A 64 10.68 3.18 2.39
N PHE A 65 9.36 3.10 2.14
CA PHE A 65 8.40 4.04 2.69
C PHE A 65 7.81 3.55 4.01
N PHE A 66 7.78 4.43 5.00
CA PHE A 66 7.13 4.25 6.29
C PHE A 66 6.80 5.62 6.88
N VAL A 67 5.89 5.63 7.85
CA VAL A 67 5.54 6.84 8.60
C VAL A 67 5.95 6.66 10.04
N GLU A 68 6.75 7.59 10.54
CA GLU A 68 7.11 7.65 11.96
C GLU A 68 5.98 8.29 12.76
N TYR A 69 5.62 7.69 13.89
CA TYR A 69 4.64 8.24 14.82
C TYR A 69 5.03 7.95 16.27
N ARG A 70 4.42 8.66 17.21
CA ARG A 70 4.54 8.36 18.64
C ARG A 70 3.30 7.61 19.11
N ASP A 71 3.51 6.50 19.81
CA ASP A 71 2.40 5.80 20.46
C ASP A 71 1.92 6.54 21.72
N SER A 72 0.84 6.04 22.33
CA SER A 72 0.24 6.62 23.53
C SER A 72 1.19 6.69 24.74
N ASN A 73 2.24 5.87 24.75
CA ASN A 73 3.28 5.85 25.78
C ASN A 73 4.48 6.74 25.41
N GLY A 74 4.41 7.46 24.29
CA GLY A 74 5.47 8.35 23.81
C GLY A 74 6.62 7.64 23.08
N ASN A 75 6.52 6.33 22.81
CA ASN A 75 7.56 5.61 22.09
C ASN A 75 7.48 5.90 20.59
N LEU A 76 8.63 5.97 19.93
CA LEU A 76 8.71 6.05 18.48
C LEU A 76 8.32 4.72 17.85
N ARG A 77 7.40 4.75 16.88
CA ARG A 77 6.90 3.61 16.12
C ARG A 77 6.95 3.91 14.64
N LEU A 78 7.03 2.83 13.85
CA LEU A 78 7.05 2.87 12.39
C LEU A 78 5.78 2.22 11.87
N TYR A 79 5.02 2.97 11.08
CA TYR A 79 3.85 2.47 10.37
C TYR A 79 4.21 2.17 8.92
N TYR A 80 3.92 0.94 8.47
CA TYR A 80 4.19 0.45 7.13
C TYR A 80 2.87 0.15 6.42
N PRO A 81 2.32 1.11 5.66
CA PRO A 81 1.08 0.89 4.93
C PRO A 81 1.25 -0.22 3.88
N ASP A 82 0.19 -1.00 3.62
CA ASP A 82 0.24 -2.07 2.63
C ASP A 82 0.08 -1.54 1.20
N PHE A 83 -0.88 -0.63 0.97
CA PHE A 83 -1.19 -0.12 -0.37
C PHE A 83 -1.24 1.40 -0.42
N VAL A 84 -1.00 1.94 -1.60
CA VAL A 84 -1.32 3.32 -1.96
C VAL A 84 -2.11 3.31 -3.26
N LEU A 85 -3.17 4.12 -3.33
CA LEU A 85 -3.95 4.32 -4.55
C LEU A 85 -4.08 5.80 -4.90
N LEU A 86 -4.28 6.05 -6.18
CA LEU A 86 -4.72 7.30 -6.76
C LEU A 86 -6.15 7.10 -7.28
N THR A 87 -7.08 7.91 -6.79
CA THR A 87 -8.47 7.87 -7.26
C THR A 87 -8.68 8.78 -8.47
N ASP A 88 -9.82 8.60 -9.14
CA ASP A 88 -10.32 9.47 -10.21
C ASP A 88 -10.40 10.97 -9.83
N LYS A 89 -10.69 11.25 -8.56
CA LYS A 89 -10.68 12.59 -7.95
C LYS A 89 -9.28 13.12 -7.64
N LYS A 90 -8.23 12.43 -8.10
CA LYS A 90 -6.81 12.75 -7.84
C LYS A 90 -6.42 12.73 -6.36
N GLN A 91 -7.17 12.01 -5.53
CA GLN A 91 -6.84 11.82 -4.13
C GLN A 91 -5.87 10.64 -3.98
N ARG A 92 -4.85 10.80 -3.12
CA ARG A 92 -3.93 9.73 -2.76
C ARG A 92 -4.29 9.19 -1.39
N THR A 93 -4.48 7.89 -1.28
CA THR A 93 -4.89 7.23 -0.04
C THR A 93 -3.95 6.08 0.27
N PHE A 94 -3.46 6.03 1.52
CA PHE A 94 -2.74 4.88 2.06
C PHE A 94 -3.74 3.94 2.72
N LEU A 95 -3.63 2.64 2.43
CA LEU A 95 -4.49 1.62 3.01
C LEU A 95 -3.66 0.61 3.79
N GLN A 96 -4.09 0.34 5.02
CA GLN A 96 -3.65 -0.82 5.79
C GLN A 96 -4.66 -1.94 5.61
N LEU A 97 -4.18 -3.11 5.25
CA LEU A 97 -4.98 -4.32 5.36
C LEU A 97 -4.69 -4.95 6.71
N ASP A 98 -5.75 -5.13 7.50
CA ASP A 98 -5.63 -5.88 8.72
C ASP A 98 -5.60 -7.38 8.39
N LYS A 99 -4.39 -7.94 8.42
CA LYS A 99 -4.12 -9.36 8.14
C LYS A 99 -4.64 -10.28 9.25
N ASN A 100 -5.13 -9.71 10.35
CA ASN A 100 -5.83 -10.41 11.42
C ASN A 100 -7.35 -10.44 11.21
N TRP A 101 -7.89 -10.20 10.00
CA TRP A 101 -9.34 -10.28 9.74
C TRP A 101 -10.00 -11.63 10.09
N GLN A 102 -9.22 -12.68 10.36
CA GLN A 102 -9.71 -13.92 10.99
C GLN A 102 -9.97 -13.78 12.51
N LYS A 103 -9.62 -12.66 13.15
CA LYS A 103 -9.62 -12.40 14.60
C LYS A 103 -9.82 -10.90 14.96
N HIS A 104 -10.94 -10.28 14.57
CA HIS A 104 -11.55 -9.07 15.16
C HIS A 104 -11.35 -7.69 14.47
N HIS A 105 -12.49 -7.08 14.12
CA HIS A 105 -12.93 -5.67 14.22
C HIS A 105 -11.97 -4.50 13.87
N LEU A 106 -12.14 -4.01 12.64
CA LEU A 106 -12.15 -2.64 12.12
C LEU A 106 -11.57 -1.49 12.99
N PHE A 107 -10.49 -0.86 12.52
CA PHE A 107 -10.21 0.56 12.75
C PHE A 107 -9.91 1.25 11.41
N LEU A 108 -10.82 2.13 10.97
CA LEU A 108 -10.52 3.17 9.99
C LEU A 108 -9.82 4.31 10.74
N VAL A 109 -8.56 4.59 10.39
CA VAL A 109 -7.97 5.90 10.69
C VAL A 109 -8.26 6.78 9.48
N ALA A 110 -9.13 7.79 9.69
CA ALA A 110 -9.45 8.83 8.72
C ALA A 110 -8.28 9.79 8.49
#